data_AF-A0A8T7ENU8-F1
#
_entry.id   AF-A0A8T7ENU8-F1
#
_cell.length_a   1.000
_cell.length_b   1.000
_cell.length_c   1.000
_cell.angle_alpha   90.00
_cell.angle_beta   90.00
_cell.angle_gamma   90.00
#
_symmetry.space_group_name_H-M   'P 1'
#
loop_
_entity.id
_entity.type
_entity.pdbx_description
1 polymer ?
#
loop_
_entity_poly.entity_id
_entity_poly.type
_entity_poly.pdbx_seq_one_letter_code
_entity_poly.pdbx_strand_id
1 'polypeptide(L)' 'MKVKICGITTLADALFAARSGADMIGFNFWPRSKRYIATAAAAGCVTGSGRSWATAARR' A
#
# COMPACT_ATOMS: atom_id res chain seq x y z
N MET A 1 11.82 4.22 13.43
CA MET A 1 11.65 2.81 12.99
C MET A 1 10.62 2.81 11.89
N LYS A 2 10.89 2.17 10.73
CA LYS A 2 9.96 2.17 9.59
C LYS A 2 9.12 0.89 9.58
N VAL A 3 7.81 1.01 9.40
CA VAL A 3 6.85 -0.09 9.39
C VAL A 3 6.29 -0.29 7.99
N LYS A 4 6.42 -1.53 7.48
CA LYS A 4 5.86 -1.95 6.19
C LYS A 4 4.70 -2.92 6.43
N ILE A 5 3.55 -2.66 5.81
CA ILE A 5 2.41 -3.58 5.79
C ILE A 5 2.32 -4.24 4.41
N CYS A 6 2.33 -5.58 4.36
CA CYS A 6 2.38 -6.35 3.13
C CYS A 6 1.10 -7.17 2.87
N GLY A 7 0.84 -7.46 1.60
CA GLY A 7 -0.26 -8.32 1.19
C GLY A 7 -1.62 -7.62 1.22
N ILE A 8 -1.64 -6.30 1.05
CA ILE A 8 -2.87 -5.52 0.90
C ILE A 8 -3.47 -5.81 -0.48
N THR A 9 -4.77 -6.08 -0.51
CA THR A 9 -5.52 -6.39 -1.74
C THR A 9 -6.60 -5.36 -2.07
N THR A 10 -6.94 -4.47 -1.14
CA THR A 10 -8.01 -3.48 -1.29
C THR A 10 -7.54 -2.06 -1.01
N LEU A 11 -8.20 -1.07 -1.64
CA LEU A 11 -7.95 0.35 -1.38
C LEU A 11 -8.29 0.72 0.07
N ALA A 12 -9.36 0.15 0.64
CA ALA A 12 -9.78 0.46 2.01
C ALA A 12 -8.70 0.08 3.03
N ASP A 13 -8.12 -1.12 2.90
CA ASP A 13 -7.02 -1.58 3.75
C ASP A 13 -5.76 -0.75 3.55
N ALA A 14 -5.46 -0.37 2.30
CA ALA A 14 -4.33 0.51 2.01
C ALA A 14 -4.48 1.87 2.70
N LEU A 15 -5.66 2.47 2.62
CA LEU A 15 -5.98 3.73 3.28
C LEU A 15 -6.00 3.61 4.80
N PHE A 16 -6.46 2.48 5.33
CA PHE A 16 -6.44 2.23 6.76
C PHE A 16 -5.01 2.11 7.28
N ALA A 17 -4.18 1.25 6.67
CA ALA A 17 -2.77 1.09 7.00
C ALA A 17 -2.01 2.43 6.93
N ALA A 18 -2.29 3.21 5.88
CA ALA A 18 -1.75 4.56 5.72
C ALA A 18 -2.11 5.48 6.90
N ARG A 19 -3.39 5.53 7.28
CA ARG A 19 -3.86 6.35 8.40
C ARG A 19 -3.36 5.86 9.77
N SER A 20 -3.08 4.56 9.89
CA SER A 20 -2.51 3.96 11.10
C SER A 20 -1.00 4.21 11.27
N GLY A 21 -0.35 4.89 10.30
CA GLY A 21 1.06 5.25 10.40
C GLY A 21 2.03 4.26 9.76
N ALA A 22 1.58 3.43 8.81
CA ALA A 22 2.49 2.62 8.01
C ALA A 22 3.34 3.51 7.08
N ASP A 23 4.67 3.37 7.15
CA ASP A 23 5.59 4.06 6.25
C ASP A 23 5.54 3.51 4.83
N MET A 24 5.21 2.22 4.68
CA MET A 24 5.22 1.52 3.40
C MET A 24 4.07 0.51 3.29
N ILE A 25 3.48 0.44 2.09
CA ILE A 25 2.48 -0.57 1.74
C ILE A 25 3.05 -1.46 0.63
N GLY A 26 2.92 -2.77 0.78
CA GLY A 26 3.39 -3.77 -0.18
C GLY A 26 2.26 -4.58 -0.81
N PHE A 27 2.24 -4.60 -2.14
CA PHE A 27 1.33 -5.40 -2.96
C PHE A 27 2.02 -6.69 -3.42
N ASN A 28 1.25 -7.78 -3.53
CA ASN A 28 1.79 -9.05 -4.02
C ASN A 28 1.33 -9.30 -5.47
N PHE A 29 2.27 -9.33 -6.40
CA PHE A 29 2.02 -9.57 -7.82
C PHE A 29 2.25 -11.03 -8.24
N TRP A 30 2.44 -11.95 -7.29
CA TRP A 30 2.62 -13.36 -7.59
C TRP A 30 1.27 -14.08 -7.81
N PRO A 31 0.97 -14.60 -9.02
CA PRO A 31 -0.37 -15.11 -9.36
C PRO A 31 -0.84 -16.31 -8.52
N ARG A 32 0.10 -17.13 -8.00
CA ARG A 32 -0.25 -18.31 -7.19
C ARG A 32 -0.50 -17.97 -5.72
N SER A 33 -0.40 -16.71 -5.32
CA SER A 33 -0.66 -16.29 -3.94
C SER A 33 -2.13 -15.96 -3.72
N LYS A 34 -2.66 -16.33 -2.55
CA LYS A 34 -4.01 -15.92 -2.11
C LYS A 34 -4.18 -14.40 -1.99
N ARG A 35 -3.08 -13.65 -1.86
CA ARG A 35 -3.07 -12.18 -1.75
C ARG A 35 -2.63 -11.50 -3.06
N TYR A 36 -2.78 -12.19 -4.18
CA TYR A 36 -2.48 -11.63 -5.49
C TYR A 36 -3.37 -10.42 -5.77
N ILE A 37 -2.77 -9.35 -6.27
CA ILE A 37 -3.48 -8.17 -6.76
C ILE A 37 -2.95 -7.79 -8.14
N ALA A 38 -3.84 -7.44 -9.06
CA ALA A 38 -3.46 -6.93 -10.37
C ALA A 38 -2.83 -5.54 -10.25
N THR A 39 -1.87 -5.22 -11.12
CA THR A 39 -1.20 -3.90 -11.15
C THR A 39 -2.19 -2.74 -11.30
N ALA A 40 -3.25 -2.92 -12.09
CA ALA A 40 -4.31 -1.92 -12.24
C ALA A 40 -5.06 -1.64 -10.93
N ALA A 41 -5.37 -2.68 -10.15
CA ALA A 41 -6.02 -2.54 -8.85
C ALA A 41 -5.07 -1.91 -7.81
N ALA A 42 -3.78 -2.28 -7.84
CA ALA A 42 -2.76 -1.66 -7.01
C ALA A 42 -2.56 -0.17 -7.35
N ALA A 43 -2.64 0.20 -8.63
CA ALA A 43 -2.55 1.60 -9.07
C ALA A 43 -3.67 2.46 -8.48
N GLY A 44 -4.90 1.92 -8.41
CA GLY A 44 -6.03 2.58 -7.73
C GLY A 44 -5.79 2.80 -6.23
N CYS A 45 -5.07 1.89 -5.58
CA CYS A 45 -4.68 2.05 -4.17
C CYS A 45 -3.71 3.22 -3.96
N VAL A 46 -2.77 3.41 -4.88
CA VAL A 46 -1.76 4.49 -4.85
C VAL A 46 -2.36 5.86 -5.20
N THR A 47 -3.34 5.91 -6.10
CA THR A 47 -4.01 7.17 -6.47
C THR A 47 -5.03 7.60 -5.43
N GLY A 48 -5.75 6.66 -4.81
CA GLY A 48 -6.74 6.94 -3.77
C GLY A 48 -6.12 7.39 -2.44
N SER A 49 -4.86 7.03 -2.16
CA SER A 49 -4.07 7.64 -1.08
C SER A 49 -3.69 9.07 -1.45
N GLY A 50 -4.64 10.00 -1.30
CA GLY A 50 -4.42 11.42 -1.55
C GLY A 50 -3.26 11.99 -0.72
N ARG A 51 -2.12 12.22 -1.39
CA ARG A 51 -0.96 13.07 -1.03
C ARG A 51 -0.14 12.72 0.23
N SER A 52 1.18 12.60 -0.01
CA SER A 52 2.32 13.23 0.73
C SER A 52 3.51 12.31 1.09
N TRP A 53 3.51 11.04 0.69
CA TRP A 53 4.52 10.08 1.16
C TRP A 53 5.93 10.29 0.57
N ALA A 54 6.04 10.99 -0.57
CA ALA A 54 7.34 11.31 -1.17
C ALA A 54 8.20 12.25 -0.30
N THR A 55 7.60 13.00 0.64
CA THR A 55 8.31 13.97 1.50
C THR A 55 8.53 13.48 2.93
N ALA A 56 7.77 12.49 3.41
CA ALA A 56 7.99 11.88 4.74
C ALA A 56 9.25 11.01 4.81
N ALA A 57 9.87 10.70 3.66
CA ALA A 57 11.15 9.98 3.57
C ALA A 57 12.38 10.82 3.98
N ARG A 58 12.22 12.08 4.40
CA ARG A 58 13.29 12.90 5.00
C ARG A 58 13.21 12.84 6.53
N ARG A 59 13.63 11.71 7.09
CA ARG A 59 14.31 11.56 8.39
C ARG A 59 14.72 10.11 8.57
#